data_AF-A0A0D0AWH8-F1
#
_entry.id   AF-A0A0D0AWH8-F1
#
_cell.length_a   1.000
_cell.length_b   1.000
_cell.length_c   1.000
_cell.angle_alpha   90.00
_cell.angle_beta   90.00
_cell.angle_gamma   90.00
#
_symmetry.space_group_name_H-M   'P 1'
#
loop_
_entity.id
_entity.type
_entity.pdbx_description
1 polymer ?
#
loop_
_entity_poly.entity_id
_entity_poly.type
_entity_poly.pdbx_seq_one_letter_code
_entity_poly.pdbx_strand_id
1 'polypeptide(L)'
;MSSIKTLIGHHEHYPIVRLLSSSLIPTMTYVSNDPSWWQYIYWCYIFNYFIVASSTAVVYDWALTFAQEFDLVWQGRSFVNILYLCVRYIGILYSTTYILANLPVSMTDKVSNILYFITVWTPVVVNAMLGVIMMIRIYAMYQGSKKILVFLIVVLLLCTTAIAVVAAMGNINASGLDIVLSGNNMCFNKNDAAGLRLIDEMYIPTLVWEVLALGLSVWIVIKHIRELRQSPTTWIIEDCFTVLLRSHVLYFVGFAAVSFFYIGLLSPRFKGSTSVGSGIYYGVYQMTQFTQMFVLGPRLVLSIRNYNAKLVANSGEGTHMDKIVFQECRHATTSVGV
;
A
#
# COMPACT_ATOMS: atom_id res chain seq x y z
N MET A 1 -14.45 35.82 -21.08
CA MET A 1 -13.10 36.00 -20.51
C MET A 1 -13.07 36.94 -19.28
N SER A 2 -14.21 37.15 -18.60
CA SER A 2 -14.32 38.00 -17.39
C SER A 2 -14.62 37.18 -16.12
N SER A 3 -15.27 36.01 -16.24
CA SER A 3 -15.67 35.17 -15.08
C SER A 3 -14.60 34.19 -14.56
N ILE A 4 -13.40 34.12 -15.15
CA ILE A 4 -12.32 33.23 -14.68
C ILE A 4 -11.35 33.95 -13.71
N LYS A 5 -11.27 35.30 -13.76
CA LYS A 5 -10.43 36.05 -12.82
C LYS A 5 -10.99 36.10 -11.39
N THR A 6 -12.30 35.93 -11.23
CA THR A 6 -12.96 36.01 -9.91
C THR A 6 -12.81 34.73 -9.07
N LEU A 7 -12.46 33.58 -9.67
CA LEU A 7 -12.21 32.34 -8.93
C LEU A 7 -10.75 32.18 -8.46
N ILE A 8 -9.82 32.96 -9.02
CA ILE A 8 -8.40 32.94 -8.66
C ILE A 8 -8.12 33.91 -7.50
N GLY A 9 -8.87 35.02 -7.41
CA GLY A 9 -8.66 36.05 -6.39
C GLY A 9 -8.94 35.63 -4.93
N HIS A 10 -9.68 34.54 -4.69
CA HIS A 10 -9.98 34.10 -3.32
C HIS A 10 -8.98 33.10 -2.72
N HIS A 11 -8.07 32.53 -3.53
CA HIS A 11 -7.07 31.58 -3.06
C HIS A 11 -5.70 32.21 -2.74
N GLU A 12 -5.47 33.49 -3.11
CA GLU A 12 -4.23 34.21 -2.78
C GLU A 12 -4.07 34.58 -1.30
N HIS A 13 -5.11 34.39 -0.48
CA HIS A 13 -5.07 34.70 0.95
C HIS A 13 -4.35 33.65 1.81
N TYR A 14 -3.99 32.49 1.25
CA TYR A 14 -3.25 31.47 1.98
C TYR A 14 -1.73 31.62 1.74
N PRO A 15 -0.92 31.75 2.79
CA PRO A 15 0.53 31.95 2.67
C PRO A 15 1.22 30.78 1.95
N ILE A 16 0.62 29.58 1.96
CA ILE A 16 1.04 28.39 1.18
C ILE A 16 1.00 28.66 -0.33
N VAL A 17 -0.09 29.26 -0.84
CA VAL A 17 -0.23 29.56 -2.27
C VAL A 17 0.80 30.60 -2.70
N ARG A 18 1.08 31.57 -1.83
CA ARG A 18 2.10 32.61 -2.07
C ARG A 18 3.52 32.02 -2.12
N LEU A 19 3.88 31.13 -1.18
CA LEU A 19 5.17 30.42 -1.20
C LEU A 19 5.31 29.49 -2.40
N LEU A 20 4.24 28.79 -2.81
CA LEU A 20 4.25 27.93 -4.00
C LEU A 20 4.38 28.73 -5.30
N SER A 21 3.90 29.98 -5.33
CA SER A 21 3.99 30.87 -6.50
C SER A 21 5.36 31.56 -6.66
N SER A 22 6.15 31.67 -5.60
CA SER A 22 7.45 32.34 -5.65
C SER A 22 8.53 31.41 -6.24
N SER A 23 8.89 31.65 -7.50
CA SER A 23 10.05 31.04 -8.18
C SER A 23 11.42 31.43 -7.58
N LEU A 24 11.43 32.30 -6.57
CA LEU A 24 12.60 32.89 -5.94
C LEU A 24 12.69 32.48 -4.46
N ILE A 25 12.96 31.21 -4.17
CA ILE A 25 13.50 30.82 -2.87
C ILE A 25 14.99 30.56 -3.09
N PRO A 26 15.89 31.46 -2.65
CA PRO A 26 17.33 31.21 -2.71
C PRO A 26 17.68 30.01 -1.82
N THR A 27 18.84 29.41 -2.02
CA THR A 27 19.42 28.26 -1.28
C THR A 27 19.69 28.52 0.22
N MET A 28 19.01 29.48 0.83
CA MET A 28 18.99 29.72 2.27
C MET A 28 17.66 29.24 2.85
N THR A 29 17.73 28.61 4.02
CA THR A 29 16.60 28.20 4.84
C THR A 29 15.58 29.33 4.98
N TYR A 30 14.35 29.07 4.53
CA TYR A 30 13.27 30.06 4.61
C TYR A 30 12.76 30.14 6.05
N VAL A 31 12.82 31.31 6.67
CA VAL A 31 12.35 31.55 8.03
C VAL A 31 11.17 32.51 8.01
N SER A 32 10.04 32.12 8.59
CA SER A 32 8.86 32.99 8.72
C SER A 32 8.19 32.84 10.08
N ASN A 33 7.88 33.97 10.70
CA ASN A 33 7.17 34.06 11.98
C ASN A 33 5.75 34.64 11.82
N ASP A 34 5.21 34.61 10.60
CA ASP A 34 3.88 35.13 10.31
C ASP A 34 2.78 34.24 10.94
N PRO A 35 1.86 34.79 11.76
CA PRO A 35 0.76 34.05 12.39
C PRO A 35 -0.16 33.33 11.41
N SER A 36 -0.20 33.72 10.13
CA SER A 36 -0.96 33.03 9.09
C SER A 36 -0.53 31.57 8.88
N TRP A 37 0.68 31.20 9.32
CA TRP A 37 1.15 29.81 9.30
C TRP A 37 0.58 28.92 10.41
N TRP A 38 -0.01 29.48 11.47
CA TRP A 38 -0.44 28.71 12.64
C TRP A 38 -1.46 27.62 12.32
N GLN A 39 -2.40 27.90 11.40
CA GLN A 39 -3.37 26.89 10.97
C GLN A 39 -2.68 25.70 10.29
N TYR A 40 -1.69 25.96 9.44
CA TYR A 40 -0.93 24.92 8.76
C TYR A 40 -0.02 24.15 9.72
N ILE A 41 0.67 24.84 10.62
CA ILE A 41 1.49 24.20 11.67
C ILE A 41 0.63 23.25 12.52
N TYR A 42 -0.55 23.71 12.95
CA TYR A 42 -1.48 22.89 13.71
C TYR A 42 -1.98 21.68 12.92
N TRP A 43 -2.28 21.87 11.63
CA TRP A 43 -2.62 20.78 10.71
C TRP A 43 -1.49 19.73 10.61
N CYS A 44 -0.24 20.17 10.47
CA CYS A 44 0.94 19.30 10.46
C CYS A 44 1.08 18.52 11.77
N TYR A 45 0.90 19.15 12.93
CA TYR A 45 0.96 18.44 14.21
C TYR A 45 -0.07 17.33 14.31
N ILE A 46 -1.32 17.59 13.91
CA ILE A 46 -2.36 16.56 13.88
C ILE A 46 -1.93 15.40 12.99
N PHE A 47 -1.49 15.69 11.77
CA PHE A 47 -1.03 14.68 10.83
C PHE A 47 0.14 13.86 11.39
N ASN A 48 1.09 14.50 12.07
CA ASN A 48 2.24 13.85 12.69
C ASN A 48 1.85 12.88 13.81
N TYR A 49 0.82 13.17 14.60
CA TYR A 49 0.31 12.21 15.58
C TYR A 49 -0.22 10.93 14.93
N PHE A 50 -0.94 11.06 13.80
CA PHE A 50 -1.40 9.89 13.04
C PHE A 50 -0.24 9.10 12.44
N ILE A 51 0.82 9.78 11.97
CA ILE A 51 2.04 9.13 11.50
C ILE A 51 2.62 8.27 12.62
N VAL A 52 2.90 8.86 13.78
CA VAL A 52 3.51 8.15 14.90
C VAL A 52 2.64 6.98 15.35
N ALA A 53 1.31 7.17 15.43
CA ALA A 53 0.37 6.09 15.74
C ALA A 53 0.42 4.95 14.69
N SER A 54 0.42 5.28 13.40
CA SER A 54 0.46 4.30 12.32
C SER A 54 1.77 3.53 12.26
N SER A 55 2.91 4.21 12.43
CA SER A 55 4.24 3.61 12.54
C SER A 55 4.33 2.69 13.76
N THR A 56 3.76 3.12 14.90
CA THR A 56 3.72 2.29 16.12
C THR A 56 2.92 1.02 15.87
N ALA A 57 1.79 1.10 15.17
CA ALA A 57 0.98 -0.07 14.81
C ALA A 57 1.76 -1.05 13.91
N VAL A 58 2.55 -0.56 12.95
CA VAL A 58 3.40 -1.40 12.09
C VAL A 58 4.48 -2.12 12.89
N VAL A 59 5.17 -1.40 13.79
CA VAL A 59 6.22 -1.98 14.65
C VAL A 59 5.61 -2.97 15.65
N TYR A 60 4.45 -2.65 16.21
CA TYR A 60 3.73 -3.53 17.12
C TYR A 60 3.30 -4.83 16.43
N ASP A 61 2.74 -4.74 15.22
CA ASP A 61 2.40 -5.90 14.42
C ASP A 61 3.63 -6.76 14.10
N TRP A 62 4.75 -6.13 13.78
CA TRP A 62 6.03 -6.83 13.59
C TRP A 62 6.47 -7.59 14.84
N ALA A 63 6.45 -6.94 16.01
CA ALA A 63 6.84 -7.58 17.26
C ALA A 63 5.95 -8.81 17.57
N LEU A 64 4.65 -8.74 17.29
CA LEU A 64 3.71 -9.84 17.51
C LEU A 64 3.92 -11.03 16.57
N THR A 65 4.28 -10.79 15.30
CA THR A 65 4.43 -11.86 14.31
C THR A 65 5.86 -12.40 14.20
N PHE A 66 6.85 -11.73 14.80
CA PHE A 66 8.27 -12.05 14.64
C PHE A 66 8.61 -13.51 14.93
N ALA A 67 8.07 -14.07 16.03
CA ALA A 67 8.30 -15.48 16.38
C ALA A 67 7.79 -16.42 15.28
N GLN A 68 6.58 -16.19 14.76
CA GLN A 68 6.00 -16.99 13.68
C GLN A 68 6.76 -16.81 12.36
N GLU A 69 7.28 -15.60 12.09
CA GLU A 69 8.06 -15.32 10.88
C GLU A 69 9.38 -16.08 10.87
N PHE A 70 10.05 -16.16 12.02
CA PHE A 70 11.29 -16.90 12.16
C PHE A 70 11.10 -18.39 11.83
N ASP A 71 10.03 -19.00 12.34
CA ASP A 71 9.76 -20.42 12.10
C ASP A 71 9.28 -20.69 10.65
N LEU A 72 8.39 -19.85 10.11
CA LEU A 72 7.67 -20.13 8.85
C LEU A 72 8.30 -19.52 7.59
N VAL A 73 9.15 -18.49 7.73
CA VAL A 73 9.65 -17.71 6.59
C VAL A 73 11.15 -17.79 6.46
N TRP A 74 11.89 -17.69 7.56
CA TRP A 74 13.35 -17.61 7.52
C TRP A 74 14.04 -18.90 7.05
N GLN A 75 13.41 -20.06 7.24
CA GLN A 75 13.98 -21.33 6.76
C GLN A 75 13.74 -21.58 5.26
N GLY A 76 12.77 -20.91 4.64
CA GLY A 76 12.43 -21.12 3.23
C GLY A 76 13.07 -20.08 2.30
N ARG A 77 13.52 -20.53 1.12
CA ARG A 77 14.09 -19.67 0.06
C ARG A 77 13.15 -19.45 -1.13
N SER A 78 11.83 -19.50 -0.92
CA SER A 78 10.87 -19.27 -2.01
C SER A 78 10.80 -17.79 -2.38
N PHE A 79 10.50 -17.50 -3.65
CA PHE A 79 10.26 -16.15 -4.15
C PHE A 79 9.25 -15.37 -3.30
N VAL A 80 8.19 -16.04 -2.82
CA VAL A 80 7.18 -15.42 -1.95
C VAL A 80 7.76 -15.04 -0.58
N ASN A 81 8.78 -15.76 -0.06
CA ASN A 81 9.45 -15.40 1.21
C ASN A 81 10.24 -14.11 1.04
N ILE A 82 10.99 -14.01 -0.07
CA ILE A 82 11.78 -12.81 -0.36
C ILE A 82 10.84 -11.61 -0.47
N LEU A 83 9.77 -11.76 -1.26
CA LEU A 83 8.78 -10.71 -1.45
C LEU A 83 8.10 -10.30 -0.13
N TYR A 84 7.77 -11.28 0.72
CA TYR A 84 7.25 -11.04 2.07
C TYR A 84 8.23 -10.24 2.93
N LEU A 85 9.49 -10.68 3.04
CA LEU A 85 10.50 -10.03 3.85
C LEU A 85 10.77 -8.61 3.33
N CYS A 86 10.85 -8.42 2.01
CA CYS A 86 10.98 -7.09 1.40
C CYS A 86 9.84 -6.16 1.83
N VAL A 87 8.58 -6.55 1.66
CA VAL A 87 7.43 -5.72 2.08
C VAL A 87 7.49 -5.41 3.57
N ARG A 88 7.85 -6.39 4.41
CA ARG A 88 7.91 -6.23 5.87
C ARG A 88 8.97 -5.23 6.30
N TYR A 89 10.21 -5.42 5.87
CA TYR A 89 11.32 -4.56 6.29
C TYR A 89 11.30 -3.18 5.62
N ILE A 90 10.81 -3.09 4.38
CA ILE A 90 10.55 -1.80 3.75
C ILE A 90 9.49 -1.03 4.54
N GLY A 91 8.47 -1.68 5.09
CA GLY A 91 7.48 -1.02 5.95
C GLY A 91 8.06 -0.42 7.24
N ILE A 92 9.00 -1.11 7.88
CA ILE A 92 9.69 -0.60 9.08
C ILE A 92 10.59 0.59 8.70
N LEU A 93 11.36 0.44 7.62
CA LEU A 93 12.22 1.51 7.10
C LEU A 93 11.40 2.74 6.75
N TYR A 94 10.31 2.55 6.01
CA TYR A 94 9.36 3.59 5.62
C TYR A 94 8.76 4.28 6.83
N SER A 95 8.32 3.53 7.83
CA SER A 95 7.75 4.10 9.06
C SER A 95 8.76 5.00 9.77
N THR A 96 10.03 4.59 9.83
CA THR A 96 11.09 5.34 10.48
C THR A 96 11.45 6.60 9.70
N THR A 97 11.59 6.50 8.38
CA THR A 97 11.91 7.65 7.52
C THR A 97 10.76 8.63 7.45
N TYR A 98 9.50 8.17 7.50
CA TYR A 98 8.32 9.02 7.50
C TYR A 98 8.19 9.82 8.81
N ILE A 99 8.49 9.20 9.96
CA ILE A 99 8.61 9.94 11.24
C ILE A 99 9.73 10.97 11.13
N LEU A 100 10.92 10.55 10.70
CA LEU A 100 12.10 11.44 10.62
C LEU A 100 11.84 12.66 9.73
N ALA A 101 11.15 12.47 8.60
CA ALA A 101 10.79 13.56 7.68
C ALA A 101 9.84 14.59 8.31
N ASN A 102 9.10 14.22 9.36
CA ASN A 102 8.07 15.04 10.00
C ASN A 102 8.46 15.51 11.40
N LEU A 103 9.64 15.14 11.92
CA LEU A 103 10.13 15.64 13.20
C LEU A 103 10.57 17.11 13.06
N PRO A 104 10.34 17.95 14.09
CA PRO A 104 10.69 19.36 14.07
C PRO A 104 12.18 19.62 14.32
N VAL A 105 13.05 18.92 13.57
CA VAL A 105 14.51 19.00 13.69
C VAL A 105 15.09 19.67 12.46
N SER A 106 16.06 20.57 12.64
CA SER A 106 16.73 21.17 11.50
C SER A 106 17.50 20.10 10.74
N MET A 107 17.29 20.08 9.42
CA MET A 107 17.91 19.12 8.52
C MET A 107 18.41 19.86 7.28
N THR A 108 19.50 19.38 6.69
CA THR A 108 19.98 19.99 5.44
C THR A 108 18.99 19.72 4.30
N ASP A 109 18.88 20.64 3.34
CA ASP A 109 18.04 20.47 2.14
C ASP A 109 18.30 19.14 1.41
N LYS A 110 19.56 18.67 1.41
CA LYS A 110 19.93 17.38 0.82
C LYS A 110 19.23 16.20 1.53
N VAL A 111 19.20 16.22 2.86
CA VAL A 111 18.55 15.18 3.66
C VAL A 111 17.04 15.25 3.50
N SER A 112 16.47 16.46 3.55
CA SER A 112 15.05 16.73 3.29
C SER A 112 14.62 16.15 1.93
N ASN A 113 15.39 16.42 0.87
CA ASN A 113 15.12 15.91 -0.46
C ASN A 113 15.21 14.38 -0.57
N ILE A 114 16.22 13.75 0.06
CA ILE A 114 16.33 12.27 0.10
C ILE A 114 15.12 11.66 0.81
N LEU A 115 14.76 12.20 1.98
CA LEU A 115 13.60 11.71 2.73
C LEU A 115 12.33 11.85 1.90
N TYR A 116 12.12 12.99 1.25
CA TYR A 116 10.98 13.21 0.36
C TYR A 116 10.87 12.11 -0.72
N PHE A 117 11.93 11.87 -1.49
CA PHE A 117 11.89 10.85 -2.54
C PHE A 117 11.69 9.43 -1.99
N ILE A 118 12.25 9.11 -0.82
CA ILE A 118 11.93 7.85 -0.13
C ILE A 118 10.43 7.77 0.15
N THR A 119 9.83 8.84 0.70
CA THR A 119 8.40 8.85 1.05
C THR A 119 7.47 8.67 -0.16
N VAL A 120 7.86 9.20 -1.32
CA VAL A 120 7.09 9.14 -2.57
C VAL A 120 7.22 7.79 -3.27
N TRP A 121 8.44 7.26 -3.38
CA TRP A 121 8.70 6.06 -4.18
C TRP A 121 8.47 4.76 -3.43
N THR A 122 8.58 4.75 -2.10
CA THR A 122 8.36 3.52 -1.33
C THR A 122 6.94 2.95 -1.49
N PRO A 123 5.84 3.74 -1.42
CA PRO A 123 4.49 3.23 -1.66
C PRO A 123 4.32 2.64 -3.07
N VAL A 124 4.96 3.22 -4.09
CA VAL A 124 4.94 2.70 -5.48
C VAL A 124 5.54 1.29 -5.52
N VAL A 125 6.72 1.13 -4.92
CA VAL A 125 7.45 -0.13 -4.86
C VAL A 125 6.68 -1.18 -4.06
N VAL A 126 6.13 -0.81 -2.90
CA VAL A 126 5.36 -1.71 -2.02
C VAL A 126 4.06 -2.16 -2.69
N ASN A 127 3.32 -1.25 -3.33
CA ASN A 127 2.11 -1.60 -4.06
C ASN A 127 2.39 -2.56 -5.23
N ALA A 128 3.51 -2.36 -5.95
CA ALA A 128 3.92 -3.30 -6.99
C ALA A 128 4.18 -4.70 -6.40
N MET A 129 4.87 -4.79 -5.27
CA MET A 129 5.11 -6.06 -4.58
C MET A 129 3.81 -6.73 -4.11
N LEU A 130 2.90 -5.97 -3.49
CA LEU A 130 1.58 -6.46 -3.08
C LEU A 130 0.76 -6.94 -4.29
N GLY A 131 0.81 -6.22 -5.41
CA GLY A 131 0.22 -6.62 -6.67
C GLY A 131 0.76 -7.97 -7.17
N VAL A 132 2.07 -8.20 -7.08
CA VAL A 132 2.68 -9.49 -7.40
C VAL A 132 2.21 -10.61 -6.45
N ILE A 133 2.13 -10.34 -5.13
CA ILE A 133 1.61 -11.31 -4.16
C ILE A 133 0.17 -11.70 -4.51
N MET A 134 -0.68 -10.71 -4.81
CA MET A 134 -2.07 -10.92 -5.19
C MET A 134 -2.19 -11.66 -6.54
N MET A 135 -1.34 -11.34 -7.51
CA MET A 135 -1.27 -12.05 -8.78
C MET A 135 -0.96 -13.55 -8.60
N ILE A 136 0.07 -13.88 -7.80
CA ILE A 136 0.44 -15.28 -7.51
C ILE A 136 -0.73 -16.04 -6.90
N ARG A 137 -1.47 -15.39 -6.00
CA ARG A 137 -2.64 -15.98 -5.34
C ARG A 137 -3.81 -16.21 -6.29
N ILE A 138 -4.15 -15.21 -7.11
CA ILE A 138 -5.20 -15.35 -8.11
C ILE A 138 -4.82 -16.44 -9.11
N TYR A 139 -3.55 -16.50 -9.54
CA TYR A 139 -3.06 -17.58 -10.39
C TYR A 139 -3.26 -18.96 -9.76
N ALA A 140 -2.96 -19.12 -8.47
CA ALA A 140 -3.20 -20.36 -7.74
C ALA A 140 -4.71 -20.70 -7.63
N MET A 141 -5.57 -19.71 -7.36
CA MET A 141 -7.03 -19.89 -7.30
C MET A 141 -7.62 -20.34 -8.64
N TYR A 142 -7.04 -19.89 -9.76
CA TYR A 142 -7.41 -20.33 -11.11
C TYR A 142 -6.65 -21.57 -11.58
N GLN A 143 -6.24 -22.42 -10.64
CA GLN A 143 -5.60 -23.73 -10.90
C GLN A 143 -4.37 -23.64 -11.82
N GLY A 144 -3.63 -22.54 -11.75
CA GLY A 144 -2.43 -22.36 -12.57
C GLY A 144 -2.69 -22.07 -14.05
N SER A 145 -3.84 -21.49 -14.39
CA SER A 145 -4.16 -21.11 -15.77
C SER A 145 -3.18 -20.07 -16.33
N LYS A 146 -2.34 -20.49 -17.28
CA LYS A 146 -1.34 -19.63 -17.95
C LYS A 146 -1.98 -18.42 -18.66
N LYS A 147 -3.20 -18.56 -19.17
CA LYS A 147 -3.93 -17.47 -19.84
C LYS A 147 -4.22 -16.32 -18.87
N ILE A 148 -4.64 -16.66 -17.66
CA ILE A 148 -4.95 -15.68 -16.61
C ILE A 148 -3.67 -15.06 -16.06
N LEU A 149 -2.59 -15.85 -15.94
CA LEU A 149 -1.30 -15.31 -15.53
C LEU A 149 -0.79 -14.24 -16.51
N VAL A 150 -0.80 -14.53 -17.82
CA VAL A 150 -0.38 -13.56 -18.84
C VAL A 150 -1.25 -12.30 -18.78
N PHE A 151 -2.58 -12.46 -18.66
CA PHE A 151 -3.49 -11.33 -18.50
C PHE A 151 -3.15 -10.47 -17.26
N LEU A 152 -2.95 -11.09 -16.09
CA LEU A 152 -2.60 -10.38 -14.86
C LEU A 152 -1.24 -9.69 -14.95
N ILE A 153 -0.23 -10.32 -15.54
CA ILE A 153 1.09 -9.73 -15.74
C ILE A 153 0.97 -8.46 -16.59
N VAL A 154 0.27 -8.53 -17.72
CA VAL A 154 0.10 -7.39 -18.62
C VAL A 154 -0.60 -6.23 -17.91
N VAL A 155 -1.71 -6.49 -17.20
CA VAL A 155 -2.44 -5.44 -16.49
C VAL A 155 -1.60 -4.85 -15.35
N LEU A 156 -0.93 -5.68 -14.55
CA LEU A 156 -0.08 -5.20 -13.45
C LEU A 156 1.07 -4.33 -13.97
N LEU A 157 1.71 -4.73 -15.07
CA LEU A 157 2.77 -3.95 -15.69
C LEU A 157 2.24 -2.61 -16.22
N LEU A 158 1.06 -2.59 -16.87
CA LEU A 158 0.45 -1.34 -17.33
C LEU A 158 0.10 -0.41 -16.16
N CYS A 159 -0.49 -0.93 -15.09
CA CYS A 159 -0.82 -0.12 -13.92
C CYS A 159 0.44 0.42 -13.22
N THR A 160 1.45 -0.43 -12.98
CA THR A 160 2.69 -0.02 -12.29
C THR A 160 3.53 0.95 -13.11
N THR A 161 3.61 0.76 -14.43
CA THR A 161 4.29 1.72 -15.33
C THR A 161 3.55 3.06 -15.36
N ALA A 162 2.22 3.07 -15.42
CA ALA A 162 1.44 4.30 -15.33
C ALA A 162 1.68 5.05 -14.01
N ILE A 163 1.69 4.33 -12.87
CA ILE A 163 1.99 4.92 -11.55
C ILE A 163 3.40 5.52 -11.54
N ALA A 164 4.40 4.77 -12.00
CA ALA A 164 5.79 5.23 -11.99
C ALA A 164 6.00 6.47 -12.89
N VAL A 165 5.35 6.52 -14.05
CA VAL A 165 5.41 7.66 -14.97
C VAL A 165 4.74 8.90 -14.35
N VAL A 166 3.53 8.74 -13.81
CA VAL A 166 2.81 9.85 -13.16
C VAL A 166 3.59 10.36 -11.94
N ALA A 167 4.18 9.45 -11.14
CA ALA A 167 5.05 9.81 -10.03
C ALA A 167 6.29 10.58 -10.50
N ALA A 168 6.99 10.12 -11.54
CA ALA A 168 8.17 10.79 -12.07
C ALA A 168 7.84 12.18 -12.62
N MET A 169 6.77 12.29 -13.44
CA MET A 169 6.33 13.56 -14.01
C MET A 169 5.88 14.54 -12.92
N GLY A 170 5.14 14.07 -11.91
CA GLY A 170 4.69 14.89 -10.80
C GLY A 170 5.83 15.46 -9.95
N ASN A 171 7.02 14.84 -10.02
CA ASN A 171 8.17 15.16 -9.19
C ASN A 171 9.39 15.71 -9.95
N ILE A 172 9.29 16.00 -11.26
CA ILE A 172 10.45 16.41 -12.06
C ILE A 172 11.11 17.70 -11.58
N ASN A 173 10.31 18.63 -11.04
CA ASN A 173 10.77 19.90 -10.45
C ASN A 173 10.62 19.90 -8.91
N ALA A 174 10.33 18.74 -8.32
CA ALA A 174 10.11 18.65 -6.88
C ALA A 174 11.43 18.76 -6.12
N SER A 175 11.40 19.47 -5.00
CA SER A 175 12.52 19.53 -4.06
C SER A 175 12.02 19.58 -2.62
N GLY A 176 12.65 18.80 -1.74
CA GLY A 176 12.51 18.95 -0.29
C GLY A 176 13.40 20.08 0.22
N LEU A 177 12.80 21.03 0.95
CA LEU A 177 13.47 22.19 1.55
C LEU A 177 13.29 22.16 3.07
N ASP A 178 14.29 22.60 3.83
CA ASP A 178 14.11 22.88 5.26
C ASP A 178 13.59 24.31 5.43
N ILE A 179 12.44 24.44 6.10
CA ILE A 179 11.85 25.76 6.41
C ILE A 179 11.58 25.86 7.91
N VAL A 180 11.73 27.07 8.43
CA VAL A 180 11.50 27.39 9.84
C VAL A 180 10.23 28.24 9.95
N LEU A 181 9.15 27.64 10.42
CA LEU A 181 7.87 28.32 10.62
C LEU A 181 7.60 28.53 12.12
N SER A 182 7.59 29.78 12.56
CA SER A 182 7.41 30.15 13.98
C SER A 182 8.34 29.38 14.92
N GLY A 183 9.61 29.21 14.53
CA GLY A 183 10.62 28.46 15.29
C GLY A 183 10.58 26.93 15.16
N ASN A 184 9.62 26.37 14.41
CA ASN A 184 9.58 24.94 14.10
C ASN A 184 10.24 24.66 12.76
N ASN A 185 11.27 23.81 12.76
CA ASN A 185 11.87 23.30 11.52
C ASN A 185 10.93 22.25 10.92
N MET A 186 10.79 22.23 9.60
CA MET A 186 9.99 21.22 8.91
C MET A 186 10.46 21.01 7.48
N CYS A 187 10.34 19.77 7.02
CA CYS A 187 10.53 19.40 5.63
C CYS A 187 9.33 19.88 4.80
N PHE A 188 9.54 20.85 3.92
CA PHE A 188 8.53 21.34 3.01
C PHE A 188 8.84 20.93 1.57
N ASN A 189 7.83 20.44 0.88
CA ASN A 189 7.96 19.97 -0.49
C ASN A 189 7.57 21.08 -1.45
N LYS A 190 8.53 21.57 -2.23
CA LYS A 190 8.28 22.51 -3.31
C LYS A 190 7.86 21.75 -4.56
N ASN A 191 6.56 21.72 -4.81
CA ASN A 191 5.97 21.10 -6.01
C ASN A 191 5.20 22.14 -6.82
N ASP A 192 5.36 22.11 -8.14
CA ASP A 192 4.55 22.92 -9.05
C ASP A 192 3.07 22.48 -8.98
N ALA A 193 2.13 23.41 -9.20
CA ALA A 193 0.70 23.11 -9.12
C ALA A 193 0.26 21.98 -10.07
N ALA A 194 0.90 21.85 -11.24
CA ALA A 194 0.67 20.74 -12.16
C ALA A 194 1.19 19.41 -11.59
N GLY A 195 2.34 19.42 -10.91
CA GLY A 195 2.90 18.24 -10.26
C GLY A 195 2.05 17.74 -9.10
N LEU A 196 1.52 18.67 -8.28
CA LEU A 196 0.62 18.32 -7.18
C LEU A 196 -0.64 17.60 -7.67
N ARG A 197 -1.22 18.04 -8.79
CA ARG A 197 -2.38 17.37 -9.40
C ARG A 197 -2.05 15.95 -9.86
N LEU A 198 -0.87 15.73 -10.44
CA LEU A 198 -0.43 14.40 -10.85
C LEU A 198 -0.22 13.47 -9.65
N ILE A 199 0.32 14.00 -8.53
CA ILE A 199 0.50 13.25 -7.28
C ILE A 199 -0.88 12.85 -6.70
N ASP A 200 -1.85 13.76 -6.72
CA ASP A 200 -3.23 13.49 -6.28
C ASP A 200 -3.91 12.40 -7.12
N GLU A 201 -3.53 12.23 -8.39
CA GLU A 201 -4.12 11.25 -9.32
C GLU A 201 -3.33 9.91 -9.37
N MET A 202 -2.18 9.85 -8.71
CA MET A 202 -1.22 8.75 -8.80
C MET A 202 -1.78 7.39 -8.36
N TYR A 203 -2.75 7.33 -7.45
CA TYR A 203 -3.28 6.06 -6.93
C TYR A 203 -4.44 5.49 -7.76
N ILE A 204 -4.94 6.22 -8.78
CA ILE A 204 -6.03 5.74 -9.64
C ILE A 204 -5.71 4.38 -10.31
N PRO A 205 -4.52 4.16 -10.91
CA PRO A 205 -4.22 2.86 -11.50
C PRO A 205 -4.13 1.73 -10.47
N THR A 206 -3.74 2.03 -9.22
CA THR A 206 -3.77 1.05 -8.12
C THR A 206 -5.20 0.62 -7.82
N LEU A 207 -6.13 1.57 -7.81
CA LEU A 207 -7.55 1.26 -7.61
C LEU A 207 -8.09 0.35 -8.72
N VAL A 208 -7.73 0.61 -9.98
CA VAL A 208 -8.13 -0.21 -11.12
C VAL A 208 -7.63 -1.65 -10.98
N TRP A 209 -6.34 -1.82 -10.64
CA TRP A 209 -5.73 -3.13 -10.41
C TRP A 209 -6.47 -3.93 -9.33
N GLU A 210 -6.73 -3.29 -8.19
CA GLU A 210 -7.32 -3.95 -7.03
C GLU A 210 -8.81 -4.27 -7.23
N VAL A 211 -9.57 -3.41 -7.91
CA VAL A 211 -10.95 -3.72 -8.31
C VAL A 211 -11.00 -4.92 -9.25
N LEU A 212 -10.06 -5.01 -10.19
CA LEU A 212 -9.95 -6.16 -11.08
C LEU A 212 -9.57 -7.43 -10.29
N ALA A 213 -8.59 -7.34 -9.39
CA ALA A 213 -8.16 -8.44 -8.53
C ALA A 213 -9.31 -8.95 -7.62
N LEU A 214 -10.10 -8.04 -7.06
CA LEU A 214 -11.29 -8.33 -6.28
C LEU A 214 -12.35 -9.02 -7.15
N GLY A 215 -12.63 -8.48 -8.34
CA GLY A 215 -13.60 -9.05 -9.26
C GLY A 215 -13.27 -10.49 -9.66
N LEU A 216 -12.01 -10.77 -9.99
CA LEU A 216 -11.54 -12.12 -10.29
C LEU A 216 -11.63 -13.05 -9.06
N SER A 217 -11.27 -12.54 -7.87
CA SER A 217 -11.35 -13.30 -6.62
C SER A 217 -12.81 -13.64 -6.28
N VAL A 218 -13.74 -12.71 -6.44
CA VAL A 218 -15.18 -12.97 -6.20
C VAL A 218 -15.74 -13.92 -7.25
N TRP A 219 -15.34 -13.78 -8.51
CA TRP A 219 -15.81 -14.65 -9.59
C TRP A 219 -15.45 -16.11 -9.34
N ILE A 220 -14.20 -16.40 -8.95
CA ILE A 220 -13.78 -17.78 -8.68
C ILE A 220 -14.53 -18.37 -7.49
N VAL A 221 -14.83 -17.58 -6.46
CA VAL A 221 -15.66 -17.99 -5.32
C VAL A 221 -17.07 -18.34 -5.76
N ILE A 222 -17.72 -17.47 -6.55
CA ILE A 222 -19.07 -17.72 -7.06
C ILE A 222 -19.08 -18.99 -7.93
N LYS A 223 -18.06 -19.17 -8.79
CA LYS A 223 -17.92 -20.36 -9.61
C LYS A 223 -17.78 -21.63 -8.74
N HIS A 224 -16.93 -21.60 -7.73
CA HIS A 224 -16.70 -22.74 -6.85
C HIS A 224 -17.96 -23.13 -6.06
N ILE A 225 -18.69 -22.14 -5.52
CA ILE A 225 -19.97 -22.39 -4.82
C ILE A 225 -21.01 -23.00 -5.77
N ARG A 226 -21.07 -22.55 -7.02
CA ARG A 226 -21.98 -23.12 -8.03
C ARG A 226 -21.63 -24.57 -8.38
N GLU A 227 -20.35 -24.90 -8.46
CA GLU A 227 -19.87 -26.27 -8.73
C GLU A 227 -20.11 -27.20 -7.52
N LEU A 228 -19.88 -26.72 -6.29
CA LEU A 228 -20.18 -27.47 -5.06
C LEU A 228 -21.67 -27.81 -4.94
N ARG A 229 -22.55 -26.88 -5.34
CA ARG A 229 -23.99 -27.16 -5.40
C ARG A 229 -24.35 -28.31 -6.35
N GLN A 230 -23.48 -28.64 -7.30
CA GLN A 230 -23.68 -29.71 -8.29
C GLN A 230 -23.02 -31.03 -7.89
N SER A 231 -22.06 -31.06 -6.95
CA SER A 231 -21.35 -32.29 -6.55
C SER A 231 -20.93 -32.27 -5.06
N PRO A 232 -21.54 -33.11 -4.20
CA PRO A 232 -21.33 -33.09 -2.75
C PRO A 232 -20.06 -33.81 -2.25
N THR A 233 -19.15 -34.26 -3.11
CA THR A 233 -18.00 -35.12 -2.71
C THR A 233 -16.71 -34.36 -2.38
N THR A 234 -16.72 -33.01 -2.34
CA THR A 234 -15.50 -32.18 -2.37
C THR A 234 -15.17 -31.50 -1.03
N TRP A 235 -15.26 -32.23 0.09
CA TRP A 235 -15.16 -31.64 1.45
C TRP A 235 -13.74 -31.20 1.86
N ILE A 236 -12.68 -31.85 1.37
CA ILE A 236 -11.29 -31.55 1.82
C ILE A 236 -10.71 -30.29 1.15
N ILE A 237 -11.18 -29.94 -0.05
CA ILE A 237 -10.78 -28.70 -0.74
C ILE A 237 -11.41 -27.47 -0.07
N GLU A 238 -12.53 -27.67 0.64
CA GLU A 238 -13.31 -26.62 1.29
C GLU A 238 -12.53 -25.89 2.38
N ASP A 239 -11.78 -26.60 3.23
CA ASP A 239 -11.07 -25.97 4.35
C ASP A 239 -9.90 -25.09 3.89
N CYS A 240 -9.11 -25.55 2.91
CA CYS A 240 -7.99 -24.77 2.37
C CYS A 240 -8.49 -23.54 1.59
N PHE A 241 -9.53 -23.73 0.77
CA PHE A 241 -10.14 -22.64 0.02
C PHE A 241 -10.79 -21.61 0.95
N THR A 242 -11.43 -22.05 2.03
CA THR A 242 -12.06 -21.18 3.04
C THR A 242 -11.04 -20.33 3.78
N VAL A 243 -9.89 -20.90 4.17
CA VAL A 243 -8.80 -20.12 4.80
C VAL A 243 -8.20 -19.10 3.82
N LEU A 244 -7.97 -19.51 2.57
CA LEU A 244 -7.50 -18.61 1.52
C LEU A 244 -8.48 -17.45 1.31
N LEU A 245 -9.77 -17.74 1.25
CA LEU A 245 -10.86 -16.78 1.06
C LEU A 245 -10.97 -15.81 2.23
N ARG A 246 -10.93 -16.29 3.47
CA ARG A 246 -10.97 -15.44 4.67
C ARG A 246 -9.83 -14.42 4.68
N SER A 247 -8.64 -14.84 4.28
CA SER A 247 -7.49 -13.94 4.18
C SER A 247 -7.70 -12.85 3.12
N HIS A 248 -8.22 -13.22 1.94
CA HIS A 248 -8.52 -12.28 0.85
C HIS A 248 -9.59 -11.26 1.24
N VAL A 249 -10.65 -11.68 1.93
CA VAL A 249 -11.71 -10.77 2.39
C VAL A 249 -11.15 -9.67 3.29
N LEU A 250 -10.28 -10.02 4.26
CA LEU A 250 -9.69 -9.03 5.15
C LEU A 250 -8.82 -8.01 4.41
N TYR A 251 -8.01 -8.47 3.45
CA TYR A 251 -7.21 -7.57 2.60
C TYR A 251 -8.10 -6.63 1.78
N PHE A 252 -9.12 -7.16 1.12
CA PHE A 252 -10.02 -6.37 0.28
C PHE A 252 -10.89 -5.39 1.08
N VAL A 253 -11.30 -5.74 2.31
CA VAL A 253 -11.97 -4.80 3.24
C VAL A 253 -11.04 -3.64 3.58
N GLY A 254 -9.77 -3.92 3.90
CA GLY A 254 -8.77 -2.88 4.14
C GLY A 254 -8.55 -2.00 2.91
N PHE A 255 -8.42 -2.62 1.73
CA PHE A 255 -8.29 -1.89 0.47
C PHE A 255 -9.51 -1.01 0.16
N ALA A 256 -10.73 -1.52 0.39
CA ALA A 256 -11.96 -0.75 0.20
C ALA A 256 -12.02 0.48 1.13
N ALA A 257 -11.57 0.33 2.38
CA ALA A 257 -11.45 1.45 3.31
C ALA A 257 -10.47 2.52 2.79
N VAL A 258 -9.27 2.11 2.38
CA VAL A 258 -8.28 3.04 1.80
C VAL A 258 -8.84 3.75 0.56
N SER A 259 -9.51 3.00 -0.32
CA SER A 259 -10.13 3.52 -1.54
C SER A 259 -11.21 4.56 -1.25
N PHE A 260 -12.06 4.30 -0.26
CA PHE A 260 -13.11 5.22 0.16
C PHE A 260 -12.51 6.54 0.67
N PHE A 261 -11.52 6.46 1.55
CA PHE A 261 -10.84 7.65 2.06
C PHE A 261 -10.15 8.44 0.94
N TYR A 262 -9.44 7.73 0.05
CA TYR A 262 -8.77 8.35 -1.10
C TYR A 262 -9.75 9.07 -2.03
N ILE A 263 -10.87 8.45 -2.41
CA ILE A 263 -11.87 9.10 -3.26
C ILE A 263 -12.42 10.35 -2.58
N GLY A 264 -12.62 10.33 -1.27
CA GLY A 264 -13.03 11.53 -0.53
C GLY A 264 -11.97 12.64 -0.53
N LEU A 265 -10.67 12.31 -0.54
CA LEU A 265 -9.57 13.29 -0.68
C LEU A 265 -9.58 14.01 -2.03
N LEU A 266 -10.06 13.36 -3.10
CA LEU A 266 -10.16 14.00 -4.42
C LEU A 266 -11.19 15.14 -4.46
N SER A 267 -12.06 15.25 -3.45
CA SER A 267 -13.07 16.30 -3.35
C SER A 267 -12.44 17.70 -3.26
N PRO A 268 -12.97 18.70 -4.00
CA PRO A 268 -12.47 20.08 -3.94
C PRO A 268 -12.48 20.70 -2.55
N ARG A 269 -13.30 20.19 -1.62
CA ARG A 269 -13.36 20.68 -0.23
C ARG A 269 -12.09 20.44 0.57
N PHE A 270 -11.34 19.38 0.24
CA PHE A 270 -10.11 19.03 0.94
C PHE A 270 -8.86 19.60 0.26
N LYS A 271 -8.94 19.93 -1.03
CA LYS A 271 -7.82 20.50 -1.80
C LYS A 271 -7.38 21.86 -1.22
N GLY A 272 -6.17 21.89 -0.68
CA GLY A 272 -5.58 23.11 -0.10
C GLY A 272 -6.21 23.57 1.22
N SER A 273 -7.11 22.77 1.82
CA SER A 273 -7.69 23.08 3.13
C SER A 273 -6.68 22.77 4.24
N THR A 274 -6.37 23.76 5.06
CA THR A 274 -5.59 23.64 6.31
C THR A 274 -6.47 23.49 7.55
N SER A 275 -7.76 23.21 7.38
CA SER A 275 -8.68 23.02 8.51
C SER A 275 -8.33 21.79 9.35
N VAL A 276 -8.66 21.84 10.65
CA VAL A 276 -8.50 20.71 11.58
C VAL A 276 -9.16 19.43 11.04
N GLY A 277 -10.35 19.58 10.46
CA GLY A 277 -11.09 18.47 9.86
C GLY A 277 -10.37 17.81 8.69
N SER A 278 -9.70 18.58 7.82
CA SER A 278 -8.87 17.98 6.76
C SER A 278 -7.67 17.24 7.33
N GLY A 279 -7.01 17.78 8.37
CA GLY A 279 -5.87 17.12 9.02
C GLY A 279 -6.23 15.75 9.59
N ILE A 280 -7.36 15.66 10.29
CA ILE A 280 -7.88 14.39 10.81
C ILE A 280 -8.18 13.42 9.66
N TYR A 281 -8.83 13.90 8.60
CA TYR A 281 -9.20 13.06 7.46
C TYR A 281 -7.96 12.48 6.74
N TYR A 282 -6.95 13.31 6.48
CA TYR A 282 -5.65 12.86 5.93
C TYR A 282 -4.93 11.89 6.88
N GLY A 283 -4.97 12.14 8.19
CA GLY A 283 -4.41 11.24 9.19
C GLY A 283 -5.07 9.86 9.21
N VAL A 284 -6.39 9.80 9.13
CA VAL A 284 -7.15 8.53 9.06
C VAL A 284 -6.83 7.80 7.76
N TYR A 285 -6.81 8.50 6.62
CA TYR A 285 -6.38 7.93 5.34
C TYR A 285 -4.98 7.32 5.47
N GLN A 286 -4.01 8.06 6.02
CA GLN A 286 -2.63 7.58 6.21
C GLN A 286 -2.56 6.32 7.07
N MET A 287 -3.30 6.30 8.18
CA MET A 287 -3.34 5.15 9.09
C MET A 287 -3.93 3.90 8.42
N THR A 288 -5.03 4.07 7.65
CA THR A 288 -5.62 2.96 6.89
C THR A 288 -4.69 2.46 5.80
N GLN A 289 -3.99 3.36 5.11
CA GLN A 289 -3.01 3.03 4.08
C GLN A 289 -1.84 2.22 4.65
N PHE A 290 -1.25 2.66 5.77
CA PHE A 290 -0.18 1.93 6.46
C PHE A 290 -0.63 0.52 6.85
N THR A 291 -1.83 0.41 7.39
CA THR A 291 -2.41 -0.88 7.81
C THR A 291 -2.60 -1.81 6.60
N GLN A 292 -3.14 -1.30 5.48
CA GLN A 292 -3.33 -2.09 4.28
C GLN A 292 -1.99 -2.56 3.69
N MET A 293 -1.01 -1.68 3.57
CA MET A 293 0.27 -1.99 2.93
C MET A 293 1.17 -2.89 3.79
N PHE A 294 1.33 -2.57 5.08
CA PHE A 294 2.39 -3.15 5.91
C PHE A 294 1.90 -4.15 6.95
N VAL A 295 0.59 -4.22 7.21
CA VAL A 295 0.00 -5.17 8.16
C VAL A 295 -0.81 -6.24 7.43
N LEU A 296 -1.79 -5.85 6.61
CA LEU A 296 -2.67 -6.79 5.93
C LEU A 296 -1.93 -7.62 4.87
N GLY A 297 -1.09 -6.99 4.05
CA GLY A 297 -0.28 -7.69 3.04
C GLY A 297 0.57 -8.82 3.61
N PRO A 298 1.41 -8.57 4.64
CA PRO A 298 2.16 -9.62 5.32
C PRO A 298 1.27 -10.68 6.00
N ARG A 299 0.26 -10.28 6.78
CA ARG A 299 -0.64 -11.23 7.47
C ARG A 299 -1.35 -12.17 6.51
N LEU A 300 -1.65 -11.68 5.31
CA LEU A 300 -2.21 -12.48 4.23
C LEU A 300 -1.32 -13.69 3.93
N VAL A 301 0.00 -13.51 3.79
CA VAL A 301 0.97 -14.59 3.50
C VAL A 301 1.17 -15.53 4.69
N LEU A 302 1.28 -14.97 5.90
CA LEU A 302 1.45 -15.77 7.12
C LEU A 302 0.28 -16.71 7.39
N SER A 303 -0.96 -16.25 7.16
CA SER A 303 -2.16 -17.06 7.43
C SER A 303 -2.19 -18.39 6.66
N ILE A 304 -1.79 -18.36 5.38
CA ILE A 304 -1.69 -19.56 4.54
C ILE A 304 -0.59 -20.50 5.05
N ARG A 305 0.55 -19.95 5.46
CA ARG A 305 1.68 -20.78 5.93
C ARG A 305 1.38 -21.46 7.23
N ASN A 306 0.80 -20.73 8.17
CA ASN A 306 0.38 -21.30 9.44
C ASN A 306 -0.62 -22.44 9.21
N TYR A 307 -1.56 -22.26 8.28
CA TYR A 307 -2.48 -23.32 7.89
C TYR A 307 -1.78 -24.55 7.28
N ASN A 308 -0.86 -24.34 6.34
CA ASN A 308 -0.08 -25.43 5.74
C ASN A 308 0.80 -26.15 6.78
N ALA A 309 1.43 -25.42 7.71
CA ALA A 309 2.25 -26.00 8.77
C ALA A 309 1.41 -26.87 9.72
N LYS A 310 0.20 -26.41 10.07
CA LYS A 310 -0.76 -27.20 10.88
C LYS A 310 -1.23 -28.46 10.15
N LEU A 311 -1.51 -28.37 8.85
CA LEU A 311 -1.85 -29.54 8.04
C LEU A 311 -0.71 -30.58 8.03
N VAL A 312 0.54 -30.13 7.84
CA VAL A 312 1.70 -31.02 7.85
C VAL A 312 1.90 -31.65 9.24
N ALA A 313 1.80 -30.88 10.32
CA ALA A 313 1.91 -31.40 11.69
C ALA A 313 0.83 -32.44 12.00
N ASN A 314 -0.43 -32.15 11.68
CA ASN A 314 -1.55 -33.08 11.88
C ASN A 314 -1.41 -34.35 11.02
N SER A 315 -0.86 -34.22 9.80
CA SER A 315 -0.57 -35.40 8.98
C SER A 315 0.53 -36.26 9.61
N GLY A 316 1.57 -35.65 10.19
CA GLY A 316 2.69 -36.34 10.83
C GLY A 316 2.36 -37.02 12.17
N GLU A 317 1.40 -36.48 12.94
CA GLU A 317 0.87 -37.16 14.13
C GLU A 317 0.04 -38.40 13.78
N GLY A 318 -0.54 -38.46 12.58
CA GLY A 318 -1.18 -39.66 12.04
C GLY A 318 -0.17 -40.72 11.53
N THR A 319 1.04 -40.32 11.15
CA THR A 319 2.05 -41.20 10.53
C THR A 319 2.96 -41.94 11.52
N HIS A 320 2.46 -42.30 12.70
CA HIS A 320 2.92 -43.51 13.38
C HIS A 320 2.10 -44.76 12.95
N MET A 321 1.16 -44.59 12.02
CA MET A 321 0.63 -45.68 11.19
C MET A 321 0.63 -45.27 9.72
N ASP A 322 1.40 -46.04 8.95
CA ASP A 322 1.43 -46.17 7.49
C ASP A 322 1.97 -45.01 6.62
N LYS A 323 3.15 -45.30 6.07
CA LYS A 323 3.76 -44.66 4.90
C LYS A 323 2.77 -44.57 3.74
N ILE A 324 2.42 -43.37 3.27
CA ILE A 324 2.05 -43.16 1.87
C ILE A 324 2.77 -41.93 1.31
N VAL A 325 3.47 -42.21 0.22
CA VAL A 325 4.28 -41.35 -0.64
C VAL A 325 3.41 -40.23 -1.27
N PHE A 326 3.85 -38.98 -1.17
CA PHE A 326 3.31 -37.87 -1.95
C PHE A 326 3.92 -37.90 -3.35
N GLN A 327 3.11 -38.21 -4.37
CA GLN A 327 3.51 -38.16 -5.77
C GLN A 327 2.86 -36.97 -6.46
N GLU A 328 3.71 -36.22 -7.16
CA GLU A 328 3.47 -35.01 -7.93
C GLU A 328 2.37 -35.19 -9.01
N CYS A 329 1.44 -34.24 -9.11
CA CYS A 329 0.41 -34.20 -10.16
C CYS A 329 1.02 -34.15 -11.57
N ARG A 330 1.10 -35.30 -12.25
CA ARG A 330 1.12 -35.36 -13.73
C ARG A 330 0.11 -36.40 -14.23
N HIS A 331 -0.65 -35.99 -15.24
CA HIS A 331 -1.59 -36.79 -15.99
C HIS A 331 -0.98 -38.10 -16.50
N ALA A 332 -1.67 -39.21 -16.25
CA ALA A 332 -1.51 -40.45 -16.99
C ALA A 332 -2.84 -40.79 -17.66
N THR A 333 -2.84 -40.72 -18.99
CA THR A 333 -3.92 -41.15 -19.87
C THR A 333 -4.01 -42.68 -19.84
N THR A 334 -5.18 -43.22 -19.52
CA THR A 334 -5.50 -44.64 -19.68
C THR A 334 -5.72 -44.97 -21.15
N SER A 335 -4.92 -45.87 -21.73
CA SER A 335 -5.31 -46.68 -22.88
C SER A 335 -5.33 -48.14 -22.47
N VAL A 336 -6.54 -48.70 -22.40
CA VAL A 336 -6.80 -50.15 -22.34
C VAL A 336 -6.81 -50.66 -23.78
N GLY A 337 -6.03 -51.71 -24.05
CA GLY A 337 -6.02 -52.39 -25.34
C GLY A 337 -7.20 -53.35 -25.52
N VAL A 338 -7.43 -53.69 -26.78
CA VAL A 338 -7.96 -54.99 -27.22
C VAL A 338 -6.86 -55.66 -28.02
#